data_AF-A0A380RBW8-F1
#
_entry.id   AF-A0A380RBW8-F1
#
_cell.length_a   1.000
_cell.length_b   1.000
_cell.length_c   1.000
_cell.angle_alpha   90.00
_cell.angle_beta   90.00
_cell.angle_gamma   90.00
#
_symmetry.space_group_name_H-M   'P 1'
#
loop_
_entity.id
_entity.type
_entity.pdbx_description
1 polymer ?
#
loop_
_entity_poly.entity_id
_entity_poly.type
_entity_poly.pdbx_seq_one_letter_code
_entity_poly.pdbx_strand_id
1 'polypeptide(L)'
;MADFHVVVVFFVLTGLLLLGTGLLLFKPSKKRAEVKKNEEDIPEQKKISKLCLTGLIISASYPLVLALDYFGPWNNFYSWDRVWWDRVEFLMPVIGIILSIAGLVKTRKKGIAGRKFALAGLLLPLGYLSIVLLIIFATVIGLIVTSGSKYSAYKDSEISDMGSVGSTVNWEYDVSMYRIPAGFDTGVFKDKKTSEAELHTYAESKLQTIEYVNDKSAKGQFQGCPFIIVRSDCLNKWLKANKLGGFSYTTREEYATLNYEVPWEFAASYVNALAVYKDPSDEYIIITNCGDYKVIAEFFEGIGNPVPTELPIDLRETNETKDPVTLKNMGLVNNLNKSINKDLPLSEIIYAFAKMCDEPLDDSTVIFRYGIDYFDGRDNLFSDYDNTTDPRVRGEQLFGFCMARQYKAEDGKYYQIRVEVMYGLNVISRNYKLTQITDRDVDGDFFDYMRNSEAYKYAETAEIKSVNIYVVGQP
;
A
#
# COMPACT_ATOMS: atom_id res chain seq x y z
N MET A 1 -9.70 18.21 16.94
CA MET A 1 -10.73 19.18 17.41
C MET A 1 -10.70 20.49 16.61
N ALA A 2 -9.54 21.02 16.20
CA ALA A 2 -9.46 22.21 15.35
C ALA A 2 -10.15 22.04 13.97
N ASP A 3 -10.05 20.86 13.36
CA ASP A 3 -10.64 20.60 12.03
C ASP A 3 -12.18 20.57 12.04
N PHE A 4 -12.79 20.20 13.16
CA PHE A 4 -14.25 20.14 13.28
C PHE A 4 -14.89 21.53 13.23
N HIS A 5 -14.23 22.54 13.81
CA HIS A 5 -14.75 23.91 13.80
C HIS A 5 -14.67 24.57 12.42
N VAL A 6 -13.63 24.28 11.64
CA VAL A 6 -13.51 24.79 10.25
C VAL A 6 -14.61 24.18 9.37
N VAL A 7 -14.87 22.89 9.52
CA VAL A 7 -15.93 22.18 8.79
C VAL A 7 -17.31 22.75 9.15
N VAL A 8 -17.62 22.94 10.43
CA VAL A 8 -18.92 23.49 10.88
C VAL A 8 -19.15 24.92 10.37
N VAL A 9 -18.14 25.79 10.42
CA VAL A 9 -18.24 27.17 9.92
C VAL A 9 -18.49 27.19 8.41
N PHE A 10 -17.85 26.28 7.65
CA PHE A 10 -18.05 26.18 6.21
C PHE A 10 -19.46 25.69 5.85
N PHE A 11 -20.00 24.69 6.56
CA PHE A 11 -21.36 24.21 6.35
C PHE A 11 -22.43 25.25 6.68
N VAL A 12 -22.24 26.03 7.76
CA VAL A 12 -23.17 27.10 8.14
C VAL A 12 -23.18 28.21 7.09
N LEU A 13 -22.01 28.63 6.59
CA LEU A 13 -21.92 29.65 5.54
C LEU A 13 -22.53 29.18 4.22
N THR A 14 -22.30 27.93 3.83
CA THR A 14 -22.85 27.34 2.60
C THR A 14 -24.37 27.18 2.69
N GLY A 15 -24.87 26.70 3.84
CA GLY A 15 -26.31 26.61 4.11
C GLY A 15 -27.00 27.97 4.09
N LEU A 16 -26.37 29.02 4.64
CA LEU A 16 -26.87 30.40 4.59
C LEU A 16 -26.86 30.98 3.17
N LEU A 17 -25.87 30.64 2.34
CA LEU A 17 -25.80 31.03 0.92
C LEU A 17 -26.90 30.37 0.08
N LEU A 18 -27.17 29.08 0.31
CA LEU A 18 -28.25 28.34 -0.35
C LEU A 18 -29.64 28.79 0.11
N LEU A 19 -29.82 29.07 1.41
CA LEU A 19 -31.06 29.65 1.94
C LEU A 19 -31.28 31.09 1.45
N GLY A 20 -30.23 31.91 1.39
CA GLY A 20 -30.29 33.28 0.88
C GLY A 20 -30.65 33.34 -0.60
N THR A 21 -30.07 32.45 -1.42
CA THR A 21 -30.41 32.34 -2.84
C THR A 21 -31.82 31.76 -3.05
N GLY A 22 -32.25 30.79 -2.24
CA GLY A 22 -33.62 30.27 -2.24
C GLY A 22 -34.66 31.34 -1.87
N LEU A 23 -34.42 32.14 -0.83
CA LEU A 23 -35.31 33.23 -0.39
C LEU A 23 -35.39 34.39 -1.39
N LEU A 24 -34.28 34.70 -2.09
CA LEU A 24 -34.28 35.68 -3.18
C LEU A 24 -35.06 35.21 -4.42
N LEU A 25 -35.11 33.89 -4.65
CA LEU A 25 -35.84 33.28 -5.78
C LEU A 25 -37.32 33.02 -5.48
N PHE A 26 -37.68 32.83 -4.21
CA PHE A 26 -39.05 32.50 -3.76
C PHE A 26 -39.71 33.62 -2.95
N LYS A 27 -39.41 34.90 -3.23
CA LYS A 27 -40.24 35.98 -2.67
C LYS A 27 -41.66 35.81 -3.24
N PRO A 28 -42.66 35.39 -2.44
CA PRO A 28 -43.99 35.11 -2.98
C PRO A 28 -44.53 36.42 -3.50
N SER A 29 -44.96 36.43 -4.76
CA SER A 29 -45.73 37.54 -5.30
C SER A 29 -46.98 37.68 -4.44
N LYS A 30 -46.95 38.60 -3.47
CA LYS A 30 -48.14 39.01 -2.74
C LYS A 30 -49.12 39.49 -3.80
N LYS A 31 -50.17 38.70 -4.05
CA LYS A 31 -51.35 39.12 -4.82
C LYS A 31 -51.79 40.46 -4.26
N ARG A 32 -51.48 41.53 -4.98
CA ARG A 32 -52.05 42.86 -4.72
C ARG A 32 -53.46 42.79 -5.27
N ALA A 33 -54.41 42.90 -4.36
CA ALA A 33 -55.81 43.06 -4.67
C ALA A 33 -56.00 44.24 -5.64
N GLU A 34 -57.01 44.07 -6.48
CA GLU A 34 -57.42 44.91 -7.58
C GLU A 34 -57.33 46.41 -7.28
N VAL A 35 -56.44 47.10 -7.99
CA VAL A 35 -56.57 48.53 -8.26
C VAL A 35 -56.36 48.71 -9.75
N LYS A 36 -57.46 48.76 -10.51
CA LYS A 36 -57.47 49.29 -11.88
C LYS A 36 -57.15 50.78 -11.80
N LYS A 37 -55.90 51.16 -12.06
CA LYS A 37 -55.56 52.54 -12.39
C LYS A 37 -54.31 52.58 -13.25
N ASN A 38 -54.50 53.08 -14.47
CA ASN A 38 -53.54 53.56 -15.46
C ASN A 38 -52.37 52.63 -15.80
N GLU A 39 -52.49 52.07 -17.00
CA GLU A 39 -51.50 51.30 -17.74
C GLU A 39 -50.36 52.23 -18.19
N GLU A 40 -49.51 52.61 -17.24
CA GLU A 40 -48.16 53.12 -17.52
C GLU A 40 -47.20 51.93 -17.56
N ASP A 41 -46.57 51.77 -18.72
CA ASP A 41 -45.50 50.85 -19.11
C ASP A 41 -44.71 50.25 -17.92
N ILE A 42 -45.18 49.11 -17.39
CA ILE A 42 -44.38 48.32 -16.46
C ILE A 42 -43.35 47.58 -17.31
N PRO A 43 -42.03 47.87 -17.16
CA PRO A 43 -41.02 47.28 -18.00
C PRO A 43 -41.08 45.76 -17.87
N GLU A 44 -41.38 45.11 -18.99
CA GLU A 44 -41.54 43.66 -19.13
C GLU A 44 -40.40 42.95 -18.38
N GLN A 45 -40.74 42.35 -17.25
CA GLN A 45 -39.76 41.75 -16.34
C GLN A 45 -39.09 40.58 -17.08
N LYS A 46 -37.86 40.82 -17.55
CA LYS A 46 -37.09 39.89 -18.39
C LYS A 46 -36.94 38.53 -17.70
N LYS A 47 -37.77 37.56 -18.07
CA LYS A 47 -37.70 36.19 -17.59
C LYS A 47 -36.41 35.53 -18.09
N ILE A 48 -35.55 35.13 -17.15
CA ILE A 48 -34.39 34.29 -17.45
C ILE A 48 -34.89 32.95 -17.99
N SER A 49 -34.22 32.44 -19.03
CA SER A 49 -34.51 31.11 -19.56
C SER A 49 -34.27 30.05 -18.48
N LYS A 50 -35.28 29.23 -18.17
CA LYS A 50 -35.15 28.13 -17.20
C LYS A 50 -33.94 27.23 -17.53
N LEU A 51 -33.68 26.97 -18.81
CA LEU A 51 -32.52 26.20 -19.28
C LEU A 51 -31.18 26.82 -18.90
N CYS A 52 -31.07 28.15 -18.97
CA CYS A 52 -29.85 28.86 -18.61
C CYS A 52 -29.60 28.81 -17.09
N LEU A 53 -30.67 28.92 -16.29
CA LEU A 53 -30.58 28.82 -14.84
C LEU A 53 -30.23 27.38 -14.41
N THR A 54 -30.83 26.38 -15.04
CA THR A 54 -30.51 24.96 -14.79
C THR A 54 -29.06 24.64 -15.11
N GLY A 55 -28.56 25.10 -16.26
CA GLY A 55 -27.15 24.90 -16.64
C GLY A 55 -26.17 25.55 -15.67
N LEU A 56 -26.51 26.76 -15.17
CA LEU A 56 -25.73 27.45 -14.15
C LEU A 56 -25.71 26.68 -12.83
N ILE A 57 -26.87 26.20 -12.36
CA ILE A 57 -26.99 25.43 -11.10
C ILE A 57 -26.16 24.15 -11.17
N ILE A 58 -26.28 23.39 -12.27
CA ILE A 58 -25.53 22.15 -12.49
C ILE A 58 -24.01 22.40 -12.51
N SER A 59 -23.58 23.48 -13.18
CA SER A 59 -22.16 23.86 -13.20
C SER A 59 -21.68 24.28 -11.80
N ALA A 60 -22.49 25.06 -11.07
CA ALA A 60 -22.13 25.59 -9.76
C ALA A 60 -22.17 24.54 -8.64
N SER A 61 -22.98 23.49 -8.77
CA SER A 61 -23.02 22.40 -7.78
C SER A 61 -21.77 21.53 -7.82
N TYR A 62 -21.06 21.47 -8.94
CA TYR A 62 -19.94 20.55 -9.12
C TYR A 62 -18.76 20.77 -8.17
N PRO A 63 -18.21 21.99 -7.99
CA PRO A 63 -17.13 22.22 -7.05
C PRO A 63 -17.55 21.95 -5.60
N LEU A 64 -18.85 22.09 -5.31
CA LEU A 64 -19.39 21.78 -4.00
C LEU A 64 -19.39 20.26 -3.75
N VAL A 65 -19.79 19.45 -4.74
CA VAL A 65 -19.73 17.99 -4.66
C VAL A 65 -18.29 17.51 -4.54
N LEU A 66 -17.37 18.03 -5.36
CA LEU A 66 -15.94 17.72 -5.24
C LEU A 66 -15.35 18.08 -3.88
N ALA A 67 -15.70 19.25 -3.33
CA ALA A 67 -15.24 19.64 -2.00
C ALA A 67 -15.83 18.72 -0.92
N LEU A 68 -17.09 18.28 -1.06
CA LEU A 68 -17.73 17.35 -0.14
C LEU A 68 -17.15 15.93 -0.24
N ASP A 69 -16.76 15.48 -1.43
CA ASP A 69 -16.14 14.17 -1.60
C ASP A 69 -14.70 14.16 -1.07
N TYR A 70 -13.95 15.25 -1.32
CA TYR A 70 -12.56 15.38 -0.88
C TYR A 70 -12.41 15.60 0.63
N PHE A 71 -13.28 16.42 1.23
CA PHE A 71 -13.20 16.79 2.65
C PHE A 71 -14.24 16.11 3.55
N GLY A 72 -15.20 15.40 2.96
CA GLY A 72 -16.24 14.72 3.71
C GLY A 72 -15.75 13.40 4.31
N PRO A 73 -16.48 12.86 5.30
CA PRO A 73 -16.24 11.54 5.88
C PRO A 73 -16.50 10.37 4.89
N TRP A 74 -16.79 10.67 3.62
CA TRP A 74 -17.18 9.73 2.58
C TRP A 74 -15.99 9.00 1.93
N ASN A 75 -14.76 9.34 2.29
CA ASN A 75 -13.53 8.74 1.76
C ASN A 75 -13.40 7.21 1.98
N ASN A 76 -14.31 6.60 2.77
CA ASN A 76 -14.40 5.15 2.98
C ASN A 76 -15.37 4.43 2.03
N PHE A 77 -16.04 5.10 1.08
CA PHE A 77 -16.83 4.43 0.03
C PHE A 77 -15.90 3.83 -1.04
N TYR A 78 -15.20 2.75 -0.69
CA TYR A 78 -14.39 1.95 -1.62
C TYR A 78 -15.23 0.81 -2.21
N SER A 79 -15.81 1.03 -3.38
CA SER A 79 -16.11 -0.03 -4.34
C SER A 79 -16.37 0.60 -5.71
N TRP A 80 -16.54 -0.23 -6.74
CA TRP A 80 -16.58 0.06 -8.17
C TRP A 80 -17.43 1.25 -8.65
N ASP A 81 -18.29 1.81 -7.78
CA ASP A 81 -19.07 3.02 -8.04
C ASP A 81 -18.23 4.31 -8.16
N ARG A 82 -17.01 4.36 -7.61
CA ARG A 82 -16.16 5.56 -7.69
C ARG A 82 -15.81 5.94 -9.13
N VAL A 83 -15.47 4.96 -9.97
CA VAL A 83 -15.13 5.18 -11.39
C VAL A 83 -16.34 5.70 -12.18
N TRP A 84 -17.55 5.29 -11.82
CA TRP A 84 -18.78 5.80 -12.44
C TRP A 84 -19.11 7.21 -11.98
N TRP A 85 -18.97 7.49 -10.68
CA TRP A 85 -19.15 8.82 -10.12
C TRP A 85 -18.16 9.81 -10.71
N ASP A 86 -16.86 9.49 -10.76
CA ASP A 86 -15.81 10.34 -11.35
C ASP A 86 -16.12 10.74 -12.81
N ARG A 87 -16.69 9.82 -13.60
CA ARG A 87 -17.06 10.08 -15.00
C ARG A 87 -18.30 10.96 -15.13
N VAL A 88 -19.31 10.74 -14.29
CA VAL A 88 -20.53 11.57 -14.27
C VAL A 88 -20.20 12.97 -13.76
N GLU A 89 -19.34 13.04 -12.76
CA GLU A 89 -18.80 14.26 -12.15
C GLU A 89 -18.06 15.12 -13.17
N PHE A 90 -17.14 14.55 -13.94
CA PHE A 90 -16.42 15.30 -14.97
C PHE A 90 -17.33 15.87 -16.07
N LEU A 91 -18.44 15.19 -16.38
CA LEU A 91 -19.37 15.61 -17.43
C LEU A 91 -20.35 16.70 -16.96
N MET A 92 -20.64 16.81 -15.67
CA MET A 92 -21.63 17.76 -15.13
C MET A 92 -21.32 19.24 -15.45
N PRO A 93 -20.08 19.75 -15.30
CA PRO A 93 -19.72 21.11 -15.73
C PRO A 93 -19.92 21.32 -17.23
N VAL A 94 -19.56 20.33 -18.04
CA VAL A 94 -19.68 20.42 -19.50
C VAL A 94 -21.15 20.46 -19.91
N ILE A 95 -21.98 19.59 -19.32
CA ILE A 95 -23.44 19.58 -19.53
C ILE A 95 -24.05 20.92 -19.08
N GLY A 96 -23.64 21.43 -17.92
CA GLY A 96 -24.11 22.70 -17.39
C GLY A 96 -23.76 23.90 -18.29
N ILE A 97 -22.56 23.93 -18.86
CA ILE A 97 -22.13 24.92 -19.84
C ILE A 97 -22.93 24.79 -21.14
N ILE A 98 -23.09 23.57 -21.68
CA ILE A 98 -23.87 23.32 -22.89
C ILE A 98 -25.32 23.80 -22.74
N LEU A 99 -25.96 23.49 -21.59
CA LEU A 99 -27.32 23.94 -21.29
C LEU A 99 -27.42 25.47 -21.16
N SER A 100 -26.40 26.10 -20.60
CA SER A 100 -26.30 27.56 -20.49
C SER A 100 -26.20 28.22 -21.87
N ILE A 101 -25.34 27.69 -22.75
CA ILE A 101 -25.17 28.17 -24.13
C ILE A 101 -26.45 27.94 -24.94
N ALA A 102 -27.06 26.75 -24.87
CA ALA A 102 -28.31 26.43 -25.55
C ALA A 102 -29.45 27.35 -25.09
N GLY A 103 -29.51 27.63 -23.78
CA GLY A 103 -30.43 28.60 -23.19
C GLY A 103 -30.27 29.99 -23.80
N LEU A 104 -29.02 30.49 -23.91
CA LEU A 104 -28.68 31.78 -24.50
C LEU A 104 -28.99 31.89 -26.00
N VAL A 105 -28.68 30.84 -26.78
CA VAL A 105 -28.98 30.79 -28.22
C VAL A 105 -30.49 30.86 -28.46
N LYS A 106 -31.28 30.14 -27.65
CA LYS A 106 -32.74 30.11 -27.76
C LYS A 106 -33.37 31.46 -27.43
N THR A 107 -32.87 32.19 -26.43
CA THR A 107 -33.33 33.56 -26.13
C THR A 107 -32.93 34.56 -27.22
N ARG A 108 -31.73 34.43 -27.80
CA ARG A 108 -31.29 35.28 -28.91
C ARG A 108 -32.19 35.13 -30.15
N LYS A 109 -32.56 33.89 -30.52
CA LYS A 109 -33.49 33.63 -31.64
C LYS A 109 -34.86 34.26 -31.47
N LYS A 110 -35.30 34.55 -30.24
CA LYS A 110 -36.57 35.23 -29.95
C LYS A 110 -36.51 36.75 -30.05
N GLY A 111 -35.44 37.33 -30.59
CA GLY A 111 -35.31 38.78 -30.78
C GLY A 111 -35.10 39.58 -29.49
N ILE A 112 -34.91 38.91 -28.36
CA ILE A 112 -34.62 39.55 -27.07
C ILE A 112 -33.13 39.93 -27.05
N ALA A 113 -32.79 41.00 -27.78
CA ALA A 113 -31.44 41.52 -27.91
C ALA A 113 -31.02 42.26 -26.62
N GLY A 114 -30.73 41.51 -25.56
CA GLY A 114 -30.12 42.08 -24.36
C GLY A 114 -28.60 42.03 -24.46
N ARG A 115 -27.93 43.14 -24.78
CA ARG A 115 -26.48 43.31 -24.55
C ARG A 115 -26.06 42.86 -23.13
N LYS A 116 -26.96 43.05 -22.15
CA LYS A 116 -26.79 42.60 -20.76
C LYS A 116 -26.72 41.06 -20.61
N PHE A 117 -27.36 40.28 -21.49
CA PHE A 117 -27.30 38.81 -21.45
C PHE A 117 -25.99 38.26 -22.02
N ALA A 118 -25.45 38.89 -23.07
CA ALA A 118 -24.12 38.54 -23.57
C ALA A 118 -23.04 38.84 -22.52
N LEU A 119 -23.18 39.98 -21.81
CA LEU A 119 -22.27 40.33 -20.73
C LEU A 119 -22.39 39.38 -19.53
N ALA A 120 -23.60 39.01 -19.12
CA ALA A 120 -23.82 38.03 -18.05
C ALA A 120 -23.29 36.62 -18.43
N GLY A 121 -23.48 36.21 -19.68
CA GLY A 121 -22.95 34.94 -20.20
C GLY A 121 -21.43 34.88 -20.29
N LEU A 122 -20.73 36.03 -20.29
CA LEU A 122 -19.27 36.10 -20.24
C LEU A 122 -18.76 36.23 -18.79
N LEU A 123 -19.39 37.09 -17.99
CA LEU A 123 -18.95 37.38 -16.63
C LEU A 123 -19.22 36.23 -15.66
N LEU A 124 -20.31 35.47 -15.84
CA LEU A 124 -20.64 34.35 -14.95
C LEU A 124 -19.64 33.18 -15.08
N PRO A 125 -19.26 32.71 -16.29
CA PRO A 125 -18.22 31.69 -16.42
C PRO A 125 -16.85 32.15 -15.95
N LEU A 126 -16.48 33.42 -16.20
CA LEU A 126 -15.21 33.98 -15.71
C LEU A 126 -15.19 34.07 -14.17
N GLY A 127 -16.27 34.55 -13.56
CA GLY A 127 -16.41 34.59 -12.10
C GLY A 127 -16.38 33.19 -11.49
N TYR A 128 -17.08 32.23 -12.10
CA TYR A 128 -17.06 30.83 -11.70
C TYR A 128 -15.66 30.22 -11.84
N LEU A 129 -14.97 30.43 -12.96
CA LEU A 129 -13.61 29.96 -13.17
C LEU A 129 -12.65 30.51 -12.11
N SER A 130 -12.75 31.80 -11.78
CA SER A 130 -11.95 32.42 -10.71
C SER A 130 -12.21 31.79 -9.35
N ILE A 131 -13.48 31.49 -9.02
CA ILE A 131 -13.83 30.80 -7.76
C ILE A 131 -13.27 29.37 -7.75
N VAL A 132 -13.40 28.62 -8.85
CA VAL A 132 -12.85 27.27 -8.97
C VAL A 132 -11.33 27.28 -8.84
N LEU A 133 -10.63 28.20 -9.52
CA LEU A 133 -9.18 28.34 -9.40
C LEU A 133 -8.76 28.71 -7.97
N LEU A 134 -9.53 29.55 -7.27
CA LEU A 134 -9.26 29.89 -5.87
C LEU A 134 -9.45 28.69 -4.95
N ILE A 135 -10.48 27.87 -5.17
CA ILE A 135 -10.69 26.62 -4.42
C ILE A 135 -9.55 25.62 -4.69
N ILE A 136 -9.15 25.42 -5.94
CA ILE A 136 -8.03 24.56 -6.30
C ILE A 136 -6.75 25.07 -5.63
N PHE A 137 -6.47 26.37 -5.71
CA PHE A 137 -5.30 26.98 -5.10
C PHE A 137 -5.29 26.83 -3.57
N ALA A 138 -6.43 27.07 -2.90
CA ALA A 138 -6.57 26.87 -1.46
C ALA A 138 -6.39 25.39 -1.06
N THR A 139 -6.89 24.46 -1.88
CA THR A 139 -6.72 23.01 -1.67
C THR A 139 -5.26 22.61 -1.81
N VAL A 140 -4.58 23.09 -2.85
CA VAL A 140 -3.14 22.84 -3.06
C VAL A 140 -2.31 23.42 -1.92
N ILE A 141 -2.60 24.64 -1.46
CA ILE A 141 -1.93 25.22 -0.28
C ILE A 141 -2.21 24.38 0.96
N GLY A 142 -3.46 23.97 1.20
CA GLY A 142 -3.83 23.11 2.32
C GLY A 142 -3.05 21.80 2.31
N LEU A 143 -2.88 21.17 1.14
CA LEU A 143 -2.07 19.97 0.96
C LEU A 143 -0.59 20.22 1.23
N ILE A 144 -0.03 21.32 0.74
CA ILE A 144 1.37 21.68 0.98
C ILE A 144 1.61 21.91 2.48
N VAL A 145 0.71 22.63 3.17
CA VAL A 145 0.84 22.94 4.60
C VAL A 145 0.72 21.68 5.45
N THR A 146 -0.32 20.86 5.21
CA THR A 146 -0.54 19.61 5.95
C THR A 146 0.59 18.59 5.69
N SER A 147 1.00 18.41 4.44
CA SER A 147 2.14 17.54 4.09
C SER A 147 3.44 18.05 4.70
N GLY A 148 3.68 19.37 4.68
CA GLY A 148 4.86 19.99 5.30
C GLY A 148 4.92 19.76 6.81
N SER A 149 3.78 19.83 7.50
CA SER A 149 3.71 19.52 8.95
C SER A 149 3.99 18.06 9.27
N LYS A 150 3.48 17.13 8.46
CA LYS A 150 3.77 15.69 8.59
C LYS A 150 5.24 15.41 8.28
N TYR A 151 5.78 16.06 7.26
CA TYR A 151 7.18 15.93 6.87
C TYR A 151 8.15 16.46 7.93
N SER A 152 7.90 17.64 8.50
CA SER A 152 8.69 18.16 9.62
C SER A 152 8.69 17.18 10.78
N ALA A 153 7.51 16.68 11.12
CA ALA A 153 7.37 15.72 12.20
C ALA A 153 8.09 14.40 11.95
N TYR A 154 8.06 13.91 10.71
CA TYR A 154 8.81 12.74 10.29
C TYR A 154 10.31 12.99 10.43
N LYS A 155 10.80 14.13 9.93
CA LYS A 155 12.22 14.50 10.00
C LYS A 155 12.73 14.60 11.45
N ASP A 156 11.85 14.95 12.39
CA ASP A 156 12.17 15.01 13.81
C ASP A 156 12.04 13.64 14.52
N SER A 157 11.59 12.59 13.82
CA SER A 157 11.47 11.24 14.38
C SER A 157 12.79 10.49 14.37
N GLU A 158 12.94 9.59 15.35
CA GLU A 158 14.12 8.76 15.58
C GLU A 158 14.40 7.77 14.44
N ILE A 159 13.35 7.42 13.68
CA ILE A 159 13.36 6.44 12.58
C ILE A 159 13.61 7.06 11.19
N SER A 160 13.78 8.39 11.11
CA SER A 160 13.68 9.14 9.86
C SER A 160 14.77 8.85 8.81
N ASP A 161 15.87 8.25 9.24
CA ASP A 161 17.03 7.88 8.43
C ASP A 161 17.21 6.36 8.32
N MET A 162 16.32 5.55 8.92
CA MET A 162 16.45 4.09 8.89
C MET A 162 16.06 3.49 7.53
N GLY A 163 15.25 4.17 6.72
CA GLY A 163 14.73 3.59 5.48
C GLY A 163 13.80 2.38 5.70
N SER A 164 13.49 1.64 4.63
CA SER A 164 12.68 0.42 4.70
C SER A 164 13.50 -0.79 5.13
N VAL A 165 12.85 -1.80 5.71
CA VAL A 165 13.46 -3.12 5.90
C VAL A 165 14.03 -3.64 4.57
N GLY A 166 15.32 -4.01 4.56
CA GLY A 166 15.94 -4.67 3.42
C GLY A 166 15.32 -6.04 3.17
N SER A 167 15.51 -6.64 1.98
CA SER A 167 15.03 -8.01 1.76
C SER A 167 15.67 -8.97 2.77
N THR A 168 14.91 -10.01 3.15
CA THR A 168 15.41 -11.00 4.09
C THR A 168 16.59 -11.77 3.49
N VAL A 169 17.73 -11.79 4.17
CA VAL A 169 18.91 -12.58 3.82
C VAL A 169 19.38 -13.41 5.02
N ASN A 170 20.14 -14.48 4.76
CA ASN A 170 20.60 -15.45 5.76
C ASN A 170 19.45 -16.07 6.60
N TRP A 171 18.37 -16.47 5.92
CA TRP A 171 17.15 -17.02 6.55
C TRP A 171 17.38 -18.34 7.29
N GLU A 172 18.54 -18.98 7.15
CA GLU A 172 18.94 -20.15 7.93
C GLU A 172 19.07 -19.85 9.43
N TYR A 173 19.14 -18.58 9.83
CA TYR A 173 19.10 -18.14 11.22
C TYR A 173 17.66 -17.97 11.70
N ASP A 174 17.28 -18.67 12.77
CA ASP A 174 15.94 -18.53 13.35
C ASP A 174 15.88 -17.37 14.34
N VAL A 175 15.19 -16.29 13.95
CA VAL A 175 14.92 -15.12 14.81
C VAL A 175 13.49 -15.10 15.35
N SER A 176 12.71 -16.18 15.15
CA SER A 176 11.28 -16.22 15.49
C SER A 176 11.03 -16.04 16.99
N MET A 177 11.93 -16.52 17.86
CA MET A 177 11.80 -16.36 19.31
C MET A 177 11.84 -14.91 19.79
N TYR A 178 12.47 -14.01 19.01
CA TYR A 178 12.51 -12.58 19.31
C TYR A 178 11.35 -11.82 18.67
N ARG A 179 10.58 -12.43 17.76
CA ARG A 179 9.47 -11.74 17.11
C ARG A 179 8.29 -11.56 18.06
N ILE A 180 7.58 -10.45 17.87
CA ILE A 180 6.32 -10.19 18.58
C ILE A 180 5.17 -10.72 17.71
N PRO A 181 4.46 -11.79 18.12
CA PRO A 181 3.40 -12.39 17.30
C PRO A 181 2.15 -11.51 17.23
N ALA A 182 1.31 -11.75 16.22
CA ALA A 182 0.00 -11.14 16.12
C ALA A 182 -0.84 -11.38 17.38
N GLY A 183 -1.50 -10.34 17.87
CA GLY A 183 -2.31 -10.40 19.10
C GLY A 183 -1.52 -10.31 20.41
N PHE A 184 -0.20 -10.09 20.36
CA PHE A 184 0.61 -9.89 21.57
C PHE A 184 0.09 -8.71 22.40
N ASP A 185 -0.18 -8.94 23.68
CA ASP A 185 -0.63 -7.90 24.60
C ASP A 185 0.55 -7.03 25.06
N THR A 186 0.72 -5.87 24.41
CA THR A 186 1.71 -4.86 24.80
C THR A 186 1.50 -4.31 26.22
N GLY A 187 0.36 -4.59 26.86
CA GLY A 187 0.11 -4.30 28.27
C GLY A 187 1.08 -5.00 29.22
N VAL A 188 1.61 -6.16 28.82
CA VAL A 188 2.59 -6.96 29.59
C VAL A 188 3.88 -6.17 29.88
N PHE A 189 4.23 -5.19 29.04
CA PHE A 189 5.43 -4.38 29.23
C PHE A 189 5.31 -3.35 30.35
N LYS A 190 4.10 -3.05 30.85
CA LYS A 190 3.90 -1.98 31.86
C LYS A 190 4.53 -2.30 33.21
N ASP A 191 4.70 -3.58 33.52
CA ASP A 191 5.17 -4.03 34.82
C ASP A 191 6.71 -4.15 34.88
N LYS A 192 7.39 -4.14 33.73
CA LYS A 192 8.86 -4.24 33.62
C LYS A 192 9.49 -2.85 33.61
N LYS A 193 9.77 -2.30 34.79
CA LYS A 193 10.41 -0.99 34.91
C LYS A 193 11.92 -1.09 34.73
N THR A 194 12.40 -0.62 33.59
CA THR A 194 13.82 -0.40 33.33
C THR A 194 14.17 1.05 33.61
N SER A 195 15.38 1.35 34.06
CA SER A 195 15.89 2.71 34.25
C SER A 195 16.62 3.21 33.00
N GLU A 196 16.84 4.53 32.91
CA GLU A 196 17.66 5.13 31.85
C GLU A 196 19.11 4.61 31.89
N ALA A 197 19.67 4.40 33.09
CA ALA A 197 21.02 3.87 33.26
C ALA A 197 21.15 2.42 32.77
N GLU A 198 20.13 1.59 33.00
CA GLU A 198 20.07 0.21 32.49
C GLU A 198 19.94 0.19 30.97
N LEU A 199 19.10 1.07 30.38
CA LEU A 199 19.03 1.24 28.93
C LEU A 199 20.39 1.64 28.34
N HIS A 200 21.10 2.59 28.95
CA HIS A 200 22.42 3.01 28.49
C HIS A 200 23.42 1.85 28.52
N THR A 201 23.48 1.13 29.64
CA THR A 201 24.37 -0.03 29.80
C THR A 201 24.05 -1.12 28.78
N TYR A 202 22.77 -1.42 28.57
CA TYR A 202 22.33 -2.39 27.58
C TYR A 202 22.71 -1.95 26.16
N ALA A 203 22.48 -0.69 25.80
CA ALA A 203 22.85 -0.12 24.51
C ALA A 203 24.36 -0.20 24.24
N GLU A 204 25.20 0.14 25.23
CA GLU A 204 26.66 0.03 25.14
C GLU A 204 27.15 -1.42 24.98
N SER A 205 26.40 -2.38 25.54
CA SER A 205 26.74 -3.80 25.40
C SER A 205 26.34 -4.39 24.03
N LYS A 206 25.36 -3.78 23.34
CA LYS A 206 24.78 -4.30 22.11
C LYS A 206 25.24 -3.57 20.86
N LEU A 207 25.25 -2.24 20.88
CA LEU A 207 25.52 -1.41 19.71
C LEU A 207 27.02 -1.18 19.55
N GLN A 208 27.52 -1.27 18.32
CA GLN A 208 28.93 -0.98 18.00
C GLN A 208 29.20 0.52 17.96
N THR A 209 28.22 1.30 17.51
CA THR A 209 28.26 2.77 17.56
C THR A 209 26.95 3.28 18.12
N ILE A 210 26.99 4.23 19.03
CA ILE A 210 25.80 4.87 19.61
C ILE A 210 25.70 6.29 19.04
N GLU A 211 24.58 6.60 18.41
CA GLU A 211 24.27 7.94 17.90
C GLU A 211 23.69 8.81 19.02
N TYR A 212 22.74 8.27 19.78
CA TYR A 212 22.22 8.89 21.00
C TYR A 212 21.62 7.87 21.95
N VAL A 213 21.47 8.30 23.20
CA VAL A 213 20.65 7.64 24.23
C VAL A 213 19.83 8.73 24.93
N ASN A 214 18.55 8.46 25.16
CA ASN A 214 17.65 9.29 25.95
C ASN A 214 16.90 8.42 26.99
N ASP A 215 15.96 9.01 27.73
CA ASP A 215 15.23 8.34 28.80
C ASP A 215 14.37 7.15 28.35
N LYS A 216 14.04 7.04 27.06
CA LYS A 216 13.12 6.04 26.49
C LYS A 216 13.80 5.09 25.50
N SER A 217 14.79 5.57 24.76
CA SER A 217 15.40 4.83 23.66
C SER A 217 16.89 5.14 23.49
N ALA A 218 17.59 4.18 22.88
CA ALA A 218 18.94 4.32 22.38
C ALA A 218 18.97 3.97 20.90
N LYS A 219 19.75 4.71 20.11
CA LYS A 219 19.92 4.44 18.68
C LYS A 219 21.39 4.31 18.35
N GLY A 220 21.68 3.38 17.45
CA GLY A 220 23.02 3.19 16.96
C GLY A 220 23.09 2.19 15.82
N GLN A 221 24.28 1.67 15.59
CA GLN A 221 24.56 0.69 14.55
C GLN A 221 25.08 -0.60 15.16
N PHE A 222 24.70 -1.73 14.56
CA PHE A 222 25.29 -3.04 14.80
C PHE A 222 25.54 -3.71 13.46
N GLN A 223 26.81 -4.04 13.19
CA GLN A 223 27.28 -4.59 11.92
C GLN A 223 26.84 -3.79 10.68
N GLY A 224 26.82 -2.46 10.81
CA GLY A 224 26.45 -1.55 9.72
C GLY A 224 24.95 -1.41 9.47
N CYS A 225 24.10 -2.05 10.28
CA CYS A 225 22.65 -1.84 10.25
C CYS A 225 22.19 -0.96 11.42
N PRO A 226 21.22 -0.06 11.20
CA PRO A 226 20.67 0.77 12.27
C PRO A 226 19.72 -0.03 13.17
N PHE A 227 19.86 0.19 14.47
CA PHE A 227 19.00 -0.38 15.51
C PHE A 227 18.54 0.73 16.45
N ILE A 228 17.27 0.64 16.86
CA ILE A 228 16.72 1.41 17.97
C ILE A 228 16.29 0.43 19.05
N ILE A 229 16.79 0.67 20.26
CA ILE A 229 16.44 -0.06 21.47
C ILE A 229 15.49 0.82 22.26
N VAL A 230 14.25 0.39 22.44
CA VAL A 230 13.22 1.13 23.18
C VAL A 230 12.90 0.37 24.45
N ARG A 231 12.90 1.04 25.60
CA ARG A 231 12.39 0.42 26.83
C ARG A 231 10.93 0.03 26.68
N SER A 232 10.60 -1.21 27.01
CA SER A 232 9.26 -1.75 26.79
C SER A 232 8.18 -0.99 27.59
N ASP A 233 8.49 -0.56 28.83
CA ASP A 233 7.59 0.26 29.66
C ASP A 233 7.31 1.66 29.09
N CYS A 234 8.17 2.14 28.19
CA CYS A 234 8.04 3.43 27.52
C CYS A 234 7.53 3.33 26.09
N LEU A 235 7.28 2.14 25.56
CA LEU A 235 6.94 1.91 24.16
C LEU A 235 5.81 2.84 23.67
N ASN A 236 4.69 2.91 24.39
CA ASN A 236 3.57 3.78 24.01
C ASN A 236 3.92 5.27 23.98
N LYS A 237 4.78 5.72 24.91
CA LYS A 237 5.26 7.12 24.93
C LYS A 237 6.20 7.38 23.77
N TRP A 238 7.09 6.42 23.46
CA TRP A 238 8.02 6.49 22.36
C TRP A 238 7.30 6.49 21.00
N LEU A 239 6.31 5.61 20.80
CA LEU A 239 5.46 5.58 19.60
C LEU A 239 4.75 6.92 19.39
N LYS A 240 4.19 7.49 20.45
CA LYS A 240 3.51 8.80 20.39
C LYS A 240 4.49 9.95 20.07
N ALA A 241 5.69 9.93 20.66
CA ALA A 241 6.73 10.92 20.37
C ALA A 241 7.17 10.88 18.90
N ASN A 242 7.21 9.68 18.32
CA ASN A 242 7.55 9.44 16.91
C ASN A 242 6.33 9.45 15.97
N LYS A 243 5.14 9.80 16.47
CA LYS A 243 3.87 9.88 15.71
C LYS A 243 3.49 8.60 14.96
N LEU A 244 3.80 7.45 15.55
CA LEU A 244 3.48 6.14 15.00
C LEU A 244 2.14 5.64 15.54
N GLY A 245 1.37 4.95 14.68
CA GLY A 245 0.05 4.40 15.00
C GLY A 245 0.07 3.15 15.89
N GLY A 246 1.26 2.57 16.13
CA GLY A 246 1.45 1.29 16.80
C GLY A 246 1.95 0.20 15.86
N PHE A 247 1.93 -1.04 16.34
CA PHE A 247 2.33 -2.20 15.53
C PHE A 247 1.30 -2.49 14.43
N SER A 248 1.82 -2.86 13.27
CA SER A 248 1.06 -3.46 12.18
C SER A 248 1.50 -4.91 12.03
N TYR A 249 0.57 -5.77 11.64
CA TYR A 249 0.84 -7.17 11.36
C TYR A 249 0.50 -7.37 9.89
N THR A 250 1.48 -7.77 9.09
CA THR A 250 1.20 -8.01 7.67
C THR A 250 0.48 -9.36 7.54
N THR A 251 -0.37 -9.51 6.53
CA THR A 251 -1.12 -10.76 6.33
C THR A 251 -0.23 -11.94 5.94
N ARG A 252 1.01 -11.69 5.53
CA ARG A 252 2.00 -12.72 5.19
C ARG A 252 2.90 -13.10 6.36
N GLU A 253 3.16 -12.14 7.23
CA GLU A 253 4.15 -12.25 8.29
C GLU A 253 3.41 -11.98 9.60
N GLU A 254 3.10 -13.05 10.33
CA GLU A 254 2.33 -13.03 11.59
C GLU A 254 3.09 -12.34 12.76
N TYR A 255 4.00 -11.42 12.45
CA TYR A 255 4.81 -10.68 13.40
C TYR A 255 4.67 -9.17 13.26
N ALA A 256 5.01 -8.47 14.35
CA ALA A 256 4.89 -7.02 14.44
C ALA A 256 5.88 -6.29 13.53
N THR A 257 5.38 -5.27 12.86
CA THR A 257 6.13 -4.28 12.09
C THR A 257 5.73 -2.88 12.54
N LEU A 258 6.61 -1.90 12.36
CA LEU A 258 6.26 -0.48 12.50
C LEU A 258 6.22 0.15 11.12
N ASN A 259 5.01 0.52 10.72
CA ASN A 259 4.77 1.23 9.47
C ASN A 259 4.83 2.73 9.73
N TYR A 260 5.63 3.43 8.93
CA TYR A 260 5.70 4.87 8.95
C TYR A 260 5.53 5.46 7.56
N GLU A 261 4.80 6.56 7.47
CA GLU A 261 4.54 7.26 6.22
C GLU A 261 5.66 8.27 5.94
N VAL A 262 6.38 8.08 4.84
CA VAL A 262 7.28 9.09 4.28
C VAL A 262 6.48 9.89 3.26
N PRO A 263 6.25 11.20 3.47
CA PRO A 263 5.65 12.05 2.46
C PRO A 263 6.57 12.11 1.24
N TRP A 264 6.06 11.77 0.06
CA TRP A 264 6.76 12.04 -1.21
C TRP A 264 6.19 13.28 -1.89
N GLU A 265 6.97 13.82 -2.82
CA GLU A 265 6.61 14.99 -3.61
C GLU A 265 5.16 14.89 -4.10
N PHE A 266 4.36 15.94 -3.96
CA PHE A 266 2.95 15.97 -4.41
C PHE A 266 1.96 15.06 -3.66
N ALA A 267 2.09 14.99 -2.33
CA ALA A 267 1.01 14.57 -1.41
C ALA A 267 0.58 13.10 -1.47
N ALA A 268 1.45 12.21 -1.92
CA ALA A 268 1.27 10.81 -1.61
C ALA A 268 2.36 10.34 -0.63
N SER A 269 2.17 9.18 -0.04
CA SER A 269 3.02 8.62 1.01
C SER A 269 3.54 7.25 0.61
N TYR A 270 4.80 6.97 0.94
CA TYR A 270 5.33 5.60 0.98
C TYR A 270 5.25 5.09 2.40
N VAL A 271 4.81 3.85 2.56
CA VAL A 271 4.83 3.18 3.85
C VAL A 271 6.10 2.34 3.91
N ASN A 272 7.01 2.73 4.80
CA ASN A 272 8.17 1.91 5.13
C ASN A 272 7.82 1.06 6.35
N ALA A 273 8.13 -0.23 6.28
CA ALA A 273 8.02 -1.14 7.41
C ALA A 273 9.38 -1.27 8.09
N LEU A 274 9.40 -1.26 9.43
CA LEU A 274 10.52 -1.64 10.28
C LEU A 274 10.19 -2.94 11.00
N ALA A 275 11.17 -3.84 11.10
CA ALA A 275 11.02 -5.08 11.84
C ALA A 275 11.07 -4.79 13.34
N VAL A 276 10.20 -5.46 14.11
CA VAL A 276 10.10 -5.29 15.55
C VAL A 276 10.34 -6.62 16.25
N TYR A 277 11.27 -6.59 17.19
CA TYR A 277 11.63 -7.72 18.03
C TYR A 277 11.54 -7.34 19.51
N LYS A 278 11.50 -8.34 20.38
CA LYS A 278 11.63 -8.21 21.83
C LYS A 278 12.90 -8.91 22.27
N ASP A 279 13.62 -8.28 23.18
CA ASP A 279 14.74 -8.92 23.88
C ASP A 279 14.24 -10.09 24.74
N PRO A 280 15.06 -11.14 24.99
CA PRO A 280 14.70 -12.25 25.87
C PRO A 280 14.24 -11.87 27.29
N SER A 281 14.67 -10.72 27.83
CA SER A 281 14.19 -10.21 29.13
C SER A 281 12.81 -9.52 29.04
N ASP A 282 12.30 -9.26 27.84
CA ASP A 282 11.18 -8.38 27.49
C ASP A 282 11.26 -6.95 28.05
N GLU A 283 12.41 -6.52 28.54
CA GLU A 283 12.61 -5.14 29.02
C GLU A 283 12.82 -4.16 27.86
N TYR A 284 13.19 -4.69 26.69
CA TYR A 284 13.52 -3.90 25.52
C TYR A 284 12.80 -4.39 24.27
N ILE A 285 12.39 -3.42 23.45
CA ILE A 285 11.86 -3.60 22.11
C ILE A 285 12.94 -3.13 21.14
N ILE A 286 13.27 -3.99 20.19
CA ILE A 286 14.32 -3.76 19.22
C ILE A 286 13.67 -3.48 17.87
N ILE A 287 13.98 -2.34 17.28
CA ILE A 287 13.43 -1.88 16.01
C ILE A 287 14.59 -1.73 15.03
N THR A 288 14.49 -2.34 13.86
CA THR A 288 15.55 -2.28 12.84
C THR A 288 14.97 -2.38 11.43
N ASN A 289 15.72 -1.84 10.45
CA ASN A 289 15.50 -2.10 9.04
C ASN A 289 16.37 -3.27 8.52
N CYS A 290 17.12 -3.94 9.39
CA CYS A 290 18.00 -5.04 9.02
C CYS A 290 17.16 -6.24 8.55
N GLY A 291 17.37 -6.68 7.30
CA GLY A 291 16.79 -7.90 6.75
C GLY A 291 17.66 -9.15 6.97
N ASP A 292 18.87 -9.00 7.52
CA ASP A 292 19.82 -10.10 7.69
C ASP A 292 19.58 -10.83 9.03
N TYR A 293 19.04 -12.04 8.98
CA TYR A 293 18.71 -12.78 10.20
C TYR A 293 19.93 -13.24 10.97
N LYS A 294 21.10 -13.36 10.32
CA LYS A 294 22.35 -13.59 11.03
C LYS A 294 22.71 -12.39 11.90
N VAL A 295 22.66 -11.18 11.34
CA VAL A 295 22.97 -9.95 12.08
C VAL A 295 21.99 -9.75 13.22
N ILE A 296 20.70 -10.00 12.98
CA ILE A 296 19.67 -9.92 14.02
C ILE A 296 19.92 -10.95 15.12
N ALA A 297 20.21 -12.20 14.79
CA ALA A 297 20.48 -13.23 15.80
C ALA A 297 21.76 -12.92 16.59
N GLU A 298 22.83 -12.46 15.94
CA GLU A 298 24.06 -12.03 16.60
C GLU A 298 23.88 -10.78 17.45
N PHE A 299 22.90 -9.91 17.16
CA PHE A 299 22.54 -8.80 18.04
C PHE A 299 22.04 -9.32 19.40
N PHE A 300 21.22 -10.37 19.40
CA PHE A 300 20.69 -10.96 20.64
C PHE A 300 21.72 -11.84 21.35
N GLU A 301 22.37 -12.74 20.62
CA GLU A 301 23.22 -13.79 21.19
C GLU A 301 24.70 -13.38 21.33
N GLY A 302 25.15 -12.34 20.62
CA GLY A 302 26.55 -11.93 20.53
C GLY A 302 27.26 -12.49 19.30
N ILE A 303 28.27 -11.77 18.81
CA ILE A 303 28.99 -12.10 17.57
C ILE A 303 29.70 -13.45 17.70
N GLY A 304 29.47 -14.34 16.74
CA GLY A 304 30.12 -15.65 16.67
C GLY A 304 29.63 -16.67 17.70
N ASN A 305 28.68 -16.30 18.56
CA ASN A 305 28.01 -17.27 19.40
C ASN A 305 27.09 -18.13 18.53
N PRO A 306 27.09 -19.46 18.70
CA PRO A 306 26.18 -20.32 17.99
C PRO A 306 24.76 -19.91 18.38
N VAL A 307 24.02 -19.40 17.41
CA VAL A 307 22.58 -19.19 17.56
C VAL A 307 22.00 -20.57 17.85
N PRO A 308 21.21 -20.75 18.92
CA PRO A 308 20.61 -22.03 19.25
C PRO A 308 19.80 -22.52 18.05
N THR A 309 20.41 -23.38 17.23
CA THR A 309 19.75 -24.03 16.09
C THR A 309 18.80 -25.12 16.61
N GLU A 310 19.02 -25.53 17.85
CA GLU A 310 18.14 -26.39 18.64
C GLU A 310 17.49 -25.53 19.73
N LEU A 311 16.18 -25.29 19.57
CA LEU A 311 15.34 -24.75 20.62
C LEU A 311 15.53 -25.57 21.91
N PRO A 312 15.61 -24.93 23.09
CA PRO A 312 15.36 -25.62 24.35
C PRO A 312 13.99 -26.30 24.25
N ILE A 313 13.99 -27.61 24.31
CA ILE A 313 12.82 -28.49 24.15
C ILE A 313 11.71 -28.17 25.18
N ASP A 314 12.03 -27.41 26.23
CA ASP A 314 11.20 -27.23 27.42
C ASP A 314 10.26 -25.99 27.42
N LEU A 315 10.31 -25.11 26.41
CA LEU A 315 9.40 -23.94 26.35
C LEU A 315 8.36 -24.01 25.22
N ARG A 316 8.19 -25.19 24.61
CA ARG A 316 7.17 -25.46 23.59
C ARG A 316 6.04 -26.39 24.04
N GLU A 317 5.81 -26.54 25.34
CA GLU A 317 4.51 -27.02 25.84
C GLU A 317 3.43 -25.92 25.81
N THR A 318 3.32 -25.20 24.69
CA THR A 318 1.99 -24.97 24.14
C THR A 318 1.83 -26.02 23.06
N ASN A 319 0.96 -27.00 23.30
CA ASN A 319 0.63 -28.13 22.43
C ASN A 319 0.16 -27.72 21.01
N GLU A 320 1.05 -27.13 20.22
CA GLU A 320 0.99 -27.18 18.77
C GLU A 320 2.13 -28.10 18.35
N THR A 321 1.81 -29.40 18.31
CA THR A 321 2.49 -30.34 17.42
C THR A 321 2.76 -29.59 16.12
N LYS A 322 4.04 -29.37 15.76
CA LYS A 322 4.39 -28.99 14.39
C LYS A 322 3.66 -30.00 13.51
N ASP A 323 2.64 -29.51 12.82
CA ASP A 323 1.69 -30.39 12.16
C ASP A 323 2.47 -31.29 11.19
N PRO A 324 2.20 -32.61 11.15
CA PRO A 324 2.91 -33.56 10.28
C PRO A 324 3.05 -33.07 8.84
N VAL A 325 2.10 -32.27 8.34
CA VAL A 325 2.16 -31.62 7.03
C VAL A 325 3.36 -30.69 6.93
N THR A 326 3.58 -29.80 7.90
CA THR A 326 4.71 -28.84 7.87
C THR A 326 6.06 -29.57 7.84
N LEU A 327 6.20 -30.65 8.60
CA LEU A 327 7.39 -31.50 8.60
C LEU A 327 7.59 -32.24 7.27
N LYS A 328 6.52 -32.80 6.70
CA LYS A 328 6.55 -33.47 5.39
C LYS A 328 6.99 -32.51 4.28
N ASN A 329 6.49 -31.27 4.32
CA ASN A 329 6.82 -30.22 3.35
C ASN A 329 8.29 -29.82 3.39
N MET A 330 8.81 -29.61 4.60
CA MET A 330 10.24 -29.34 4.80
C MET A 330 11.09 -30.50 4.28
N GLY A 331 10.66 -31.75 4.47
CA GLY A 331 11.32 -32.93 3.90
C GLY A 331 11.44 -32.87 2.38
N LEU A 332 10.35 -32.58 1.67
CA LEU A 332 10.33 -32.47 0.21
C LEU A 332 11.19 -31.31 -0.30
N VAL A 333 11.11 -30.14 0.33
CA VAL A 333 11.96 -28.98 0.00
C VAL A 333 13.45 -29.28 0.23
N ASN A 334 13.78 -29.92 1.36
CA ASN A 334 15.16 -30.29 1.65
C ASN A 334 15.73 -31.29 0.64
N ASN A 335 14.91 -32.22 0.15
CA ASN A 335 15.31 -33.14 -0.91
C ASN A 335 15.56 -32.39 -2.22
N LEU A 336 14.68 -31.46 -2.60
CA LEU A 336 14.87 -30.61 -3.76
C LEU A 336 16.16 -29.78 -3.65
N ASN A 337 16.38 -29.09 -2.54
CA ASN A 337 17.60 -28.30 -2.27
C ASN A 337 18.90 -29.11 -2.35
N LYS A 338 18.87 -30.40 -1.98
CA LYS A 338 20.02 -31.30 -2.15
C LYS A 338 20.24 -31.75 -3.59
N SER A 339 19.16 -31.81 -4.38
CA SER A 339 19.17 -32.36 -5.74
C SER A 339 19.28 -31.31 -6.85
N ILE A 340 18.98 -30.05 -6.54
CA ILE A 340 18.91 -28.96 -7.52
C ILE A 340 19.93 -27.88 -7.14
N ASN A 341 20.73 -27.45 -8.11
CA ASN A 341 21.55 -26.25 -8.03
C ASN A 341 21.57 -25.57 -9.40
N LYS A 342 22.13 -24.35 -9.47
CA LYS A 342 22.16 -23.53 -10.69
C LYS A 342 23.05 -24.07 -11.82
N ASP A 343 23.96 -25.00 -11.51
CA ASP A 343 24.90 -25.56 -12.49
C ASP A 343 24.30 -26.76 -13.24
N LEU A 344 23.13 -27.25 -12.81
CA LEU A 344 22.40 -28.30 -13.50
C LEU A 344 21.71 -27.76 -14.77
N PRO A 345 21.66 -28.54 -15.84
CA PRO A 345 20.83 -28.20 -16.98
C PRO A 345 19.34 -28.24 -16.58
N LEU A 346 18.53 -27.40 -17.21
CA LEU A 346 17.10 -27.29 -16.91
C LEU A 346 16.35 -28.63 -16.97
N SER A 347 16.74 -29.53 -17.88
CA SER A 347 16.19 -30.90 -17.97
C SER A 347 16.33 -31.68 -16.66
N GLU A 348 17.48 -31.59 -16.00
CA GLU A 348 17.76 -32.27 -14.73
C GLU A 348 17.02 -31.61 -13.57
N ILE A 349 16.85 -30.28 -13.59
CA ILE A 349 16.04 -29.55 -12.62
C ILE A 349 14.56 -29.99 -12.73
N ILE A 350 14.02 -30.06 -13.95
CA ILE A 350 12.65 -30.56 -14.20
C ILE A 350 12.54 -32.01 -13.73
N TYR A 351 13.54 -32.85 -14.00
CA TYR A 351 13.54 -34.25 -13.57
C TYR A 351 13.52 -34.38 -12.04
N ALA A 352 14.34 -33.62 -11.32
CA ALA A 352 14.35 -33.62 -9.85
C ALA A 352 13.00 -33.17 -9.27
N PHE A 353 12.40 -32.14 -9.86
CA PHE A 353 11.06 -31.69 -9.48
C PHE A 353 9.98 -32.73 -9.80
N ALA A 354 10.01 -33.35 -10.99
CA ALA A 354 9.09 -34.41 -11.37
C ALA A 354 9.17 -35.62 -10.42
N LYS A 355 10.39 -36.00 -10.03
CA LYS A 355 10.61 -37.05 -9.03
C LYS A 355 10.04 -36.71 -7.66
N MET A 356 10.05 -35.42 -7.25
CA MET A 356 9.35 -34.97 -6.04
C MET A 356 7.83 -35.10 -6.19
N CYS A 357 7.30 -34.91 -7.39
CA CYS A 357 5.88 -35.10 -7.68
C CYS A 357 5.39 -36.55 -7.53
N ASP A 358 6.29 -37.54 -7.59
CA ASP A 358 5.95 -38.96 -7.37
C ASP A 358 5.56 -39.27 -5.91
N GLU A 359 6.00 -38.44 -4.96
CA GLU A 359 5.61 -38.58 -3.55
C GLU A 359 4.10 -38.35 -3.38
N PRO A 360 3.36 -39.19 -2.66
CA PRO A 360 1.91 -39.05 -2.55
C PRO A 360 1.52 -37.81 -1.71
N LEU A 361 0.74 -36.92 -2.33
CA LEU A 361 0.09 -35.76 -1.70
C LEU A 361 -1.37 -35.69 -2.14
N ASP A 362 -2.27 -35.47 -1.18
CA ASP A 362 -3.71 -35.40 -1.40
C ASP A 362 -4.10 -34.12 -2.14
N ASP A 363 -5.06 -34.25 -3.06
CA ASP A 363 -5.59 -33.14 -3.88
C ASP A 363 -4.49 -32.25 -4.47
N SER A 364 -3.48 -32.88 -5.05
CA SER A 364 -2.33 -32.19 -5.63
C SER A 364 -2.56 -31.81 -7.11
N THR A 365 -1.98 -30.69 -7.52
CA THR A 365 -1.97 -30.16 -8.89
C THR A 365 -0.57 -29.66 -9.18
N VAL A 366 0.00 -30.07 -10.30
CA VAL A 366 1.27 -29.54 -10.78
C VAL A 366 1.00 -28.31 -11.65
N ILE A 367 1.75 -27.24 -11.41
CA ILE A 367 1.61 -25.93 -12.03
C ILE A 367 2.93 -25.57 -12.69
N PHE A 368 2.86 -25.13 -13.94
CA PHE A 368 3.96 -24.57 -14.72
C PHE A 368 3.65 -23.11 -15.02
N ARG A 369 4.56 -22.22 -14.66
CA ARG A 369 4.45 -20.78 -14.92
C ARG A 369 5.71 -20.27 -15.57
N TYR A 370 5.57 -19.45 -16.60
CA TYR A 370 6.72 -18.85 -17.27
C TYR A 370 6.44 -17.45 -17.80
N GLY A 371 7.50 -16.71 -18.12
CA GLY A 371 7.43 -15.37 -18.70
C GLY A 371 7.91 -14.29 -17.74
N ILE A 372 7.55 -13.06 -18.05
CA ILE A 372 7.86 -11.86 -17.27
C ILE A 372 6.59 -11.35 -16.63
N ASP A 373 6.64 -11.02 -15.35
CA ASP A 373 5.52 -10.35 -14.69
C ASP A 373 5.63 -8.83 -14.86
N TYR A 374 4.65 -8.26 -15.55
CA TYR A 374 4.48 -6.83 -15.74
C TYR A 374 3.33 -6.34 -14.85
N PHE A 375 3.32 -6.67 -13.56
CA PHE A 375 2.32 -6.14 -12.64
C PHE A 375 2.58 -4.63 -12.41
N ASP A 376 1.83 -3.80 -13.15
CA ASP A 376 1.65 -2.34 -13.02
C ASP A 376 2.84 -1.53 -12.44
N GLY A 377 4.04 -1.82 -12.97
CA GLY A 377 5.26 -1.05 -12.71
C GLY A 377 5.78 -1.06 -11.27
N ARG A 378 5.30 -1.95 -10.38
CA ARG A 378 5.68 -1.91 -8.96
C ARG A 378 6.26 -3.19 -8.37
N ASP A 379 5.91 -4.38 -8.84
CA ASP A 379 6.48 -5.62 -8.31
C ASP A 379 6.69 -6.62 -9.44
N ASN A 380 7.94 -6.79 -9.89
CA ASN A 380 8.27 -7.91 -10.75
C ASN A 380 8.51 -9.13 -9.86
N LEU A 381 7.59 -10.10 -9.90
CA LEU A 381 7.70 -11.39 -9.19
C LEU A 381 9.02 -12.13 -9.53
N PHE A 382 9.67 -11.79 -10.65
CA PHE A 382 10.94 -12.34 -11.09
C PHE A 382 11.99 -11.23 -11.27
N SER A 383 12.47 -10.66 -10.17
CA SER A 383 13.59 -9.72 -10.18
C SER A 383 14.73 -10.19 -9.29
N ASP A 384 15.97 -9.97 -9.74
CA ASP A 384 17.15 -10.04 -8.87
C ASP A 384 17.18 -8.75 -8.04
N TYR A 385 16.38 -8.72 -6.97
CA TYR A 385 16.29 -7.55 -6.11
C TYR A 385 17.51 -7.50 -5.19
N ASP A 386 18.53 -6.74 -5.59
CA ASP A 386 19.67 -6.37 -4.74
C ASP A 386 19.23 -5.26 -3.76
N ASN A 387 18.90 -5.68 -2.54
CA ASN A 387 18.46 -4.81 -1.45
C ASN A 387 19.56 -3.90 -0.87
N THR A 388 20.82 -4.04 -1.33
CA THR A 388 21.94 -3.19 -0.88
C THR A 388 22.04 -1.91 -1.71
N THR A 389 21.32 -1.83 -2.83
CA THR A 389 21.19 -0.62 -3.63
C THR A 389 19.85 0.06 -3.39
N ASP A 390 19.85 1.40 -3.49
CA ASP A 390 18.68 2.27 -3.34
C ASP A 390 17.42 1.60 -3.95
N PRO A 391 16.26 1.55 -3.28
CA PRO A 391 15.01 1.02 -3.84
C PRO A 391 14.56 1.71 -5.16
N ARG A 392 15.24 2.79 -5.58
CA ARG A 392 15.18 3.38 -6.93
C ARG A 392 15.88 2.57 -8.02
N VAL A 393 16.77 1.64 -7.67
CA VAL A 393 17.44 0.73 -8.60
C VAL A 393 16.48 -0.43 -8.83
N ARG A 394 15.78 -0.39 -9.97
CA ARG A 394 15.04 -1.56 -10.43
C ARG A 394 16.02 -2.72 -10.53
N GLY A 395 15.83 -3.75 -9.71
CA GLY A 395 16.53 -5.03 -9.85
C GLY A 395 16.42 -5.54 -11.29
N GLU A 396 17.39 -6.33 -11.71
CA GLU A 396 17.39 -6.86 -13.08
C GLU A 396 16.07 -7.62 -13.29
N GLN A 397 15.30 -7.22 -14.31
CA GLN A 397 14.13 -7.98 -14.70
C GLN A 397 14.61 -9.34 -15.21
N LEU A 398 14.03 -10.43 -14.73
CA LEU A 398 14.37 -11.78 -15.14
C LEU A 398 13.18 -12.44 -15.84
N PHE A 399 13.48 -13.44 -16.66
CA PHE A 399 12.50 -14.39 -17.17
C PHE A 399 12.39 -15.54 -16.18
N GLY A 400 11.18 -15.83 -15.71
CA GLY A 400 10.92 -16.96 -14.81
C GLY A 400 10.53 -18.22 -15.59
N PHE A 401 11.07 -19.36 -15.18
CA PHE A 401 10.62 -20.71 -15.51
C PHE A 401 10.33 -21.44 -14.20
N CYS A 402 9.07 -21.48 -13.81
CA CYS A 402 8.64 -21.84 -12.46
C CYS A 402 7.77 -23.08 -12.48
N MET A 403 8.07 -24.01 -11.59
CA MET A 403 7.30 -25.22 -11.35
C MET A 403 6.78 -25.18 -9.92
N ALA A 404 5.52 -25.52 -9.72
CA ALA A 404 4.93 -25.60 -8.39
C ALA A 404 4.07 -26.84 -8.26
N ARG A 405 4.11 -27.48 -7.10
CA ARG A 405 3.16 -28.51 -6.73
C ARG A 405 2.25 -27.94 -5.67
N GLN A 406 1.02 -27.64 -6.06
CA GLN A 406 -0.04 -27.24 -5.14
C GLN A 406 -0.68 -28.49 -4.57
N TYR A 407 -1.02 -28.50 -3.29
CA TYR A 407 -1.79 -29.58 -2.67
C TYR A 407 -2.58 -29.05 -1.48
N LYS A 408 -3.59 -29.81 -1.08
CA LYS A 408 -4.37 -29.53 0.13
C LYS A 408 -3.72 -30.26 1.32
N ALA A 409 -3.36 -29.51 2.34
CA ALA A 409 -2.82 -30.05 3.58
C ALA A 409 -3.94 -30.58 4.50
N GLU A 410 -3.56 -31.35 5.53
CA GLU A 410 -4.48 -31.91 6.53
C GLU A 410 -5.23 -30.81 7.31
N ASP A 411 -4.64 -29.62 7.45
CA ASP A 411 -5.28 -28.44 8.03
C ASP A 411 -6.36 -27.80 7.13
N GLY A 412 -6.57 -28.36 5.95
CA GLY A 412 -7.54 -27.92 4.96
C GLY A 412 -7.10 -26.74 4.08
N LYS A 413 -5.90 -26.18 4.32
CA LYS A 413 -5.33 -25.07 3.52
C LYS A 413 -4.57 -25.61 2.33
N TYR A 414 -4.35 -24.75 1.33
CA TYR A 414 -3.53 -25.07 0.18
C TYR A 414 -2.12 -24.54 0.36
N TYR A 415 -1.14 -25.37 -0.01
CA TYR A 415 0.27 -25.01 -0.01
C TYR A 415 0.86 -25.30 -1.38
N GLN A 416 1.92 -24.56 -1.73
CA GLN A 416 2.70 -24.79 -2.94
C GLN A 416 4.16 -25.00 -2.60
N ILE A 417 4.72 -26.15 -3.01
CA ILE A 417 6.17 -26.34 -3.10
C ILE A 417 6.59 -25.77 -4.45
N ARG A 418 7.49 -24.78 -4.46
CA ARG A 418 7.92 -24.06 -5.66
C ARG A 418 9.38 -24.29 -5.97
N VAL A 419 9.68 -24.40 -7.26
CA VAL A 419 11.02 -24.33 -7.84
C VAL A 419 10.97 -23.26 -8.93
N GLU A 420 11.67 -22.16 -8.72
CA GLU A 420 11.71 -21.03 -9.64
C GLU A 420 13.12 -20.90 -10.22
N VAL A 421 13.23 -21.07 -11.54
CA VAL A 421 14.50 -20.93 -12.27
C VAL A 421 14.46 -19.62 -13.03
N MET A 422 15.40 -18.74 -12.74
CA MET A 422 15.44 -17.39 -13.30
C MET A 422 16.56 -17.25 -14.32
N TYR A 423 16.26 -16.50 -15.39
CA TYR A 423 17.17 -16.25 -16.50
C TYR A 423 17.26 -14.75 -16.78
N GLY A 424 18.42 -14.29 -17.26
CA GLY A 424 18.56 -12.93 -17.77
C GLY A 424 17.64 -12.69 -18.97
N LEU A 425 17.30 -11.43 -19.26
CA LEU A 425 16.43 -11.11 -20.39
C LEU A 425 17.19 -10.94 -21.70
N ASN A 426 16.58 -11.39 -22.80
CA ASN A 426 17.00 -11.06 -24.15
C ASN A 426 15.81 -10.58 -24.99
N VAL A 427 16.04 -10.29 -26.27
CA VAL A 427 15.01 -9.78 -27.19
C VAL A 427 13.84 -10.75 -27.33
N ILE A 428 14.09 -12.05 -27.25
CA ILE A 428 13.07 -13.10 -27.37
C ILE A 428 12.27 -13.18 -26.06
N SER A 429 12.95 -13.22 -24.91
CA SER A 429 12.28 -13.44 -23.63
C SER A 429 11.38 -12.28 -23.19
N ARG A 430 11.71 -11.05 -23.62
CA ARG A 430 10.90 -9.84 -23.40
C ARG A 430 9.48 -9.91 -23.96
N ASN A 431 9.21 -10.80 -24.90
CA ASN A 431 7.88 -10.93 -25.49
C ASN A 431 6.97 -11.92 -24.75
N TYR A 432 7.50 -12.70 -23.78
CA TYR A 432 6.67 -13.63 -23.01
C TYR A 432 5.99 -12.92 -21.85
N LYS A 433 4.67 -12.82 -21.95
CA LYS A 433 3.82 -12.47 -20.81
C LYS A 433 3.72 -13.64 -19.85
N LEU A 434 3.54 -13.32 -18.57
CA LEU A 434 3.28 -14.32 -17.55
C LEU A 434 2.15 -15.26 -17.97
N THR A 435 2.48 -16.54 -18.10
CA THR A 435 1.56 -17.61 -18.48
C THR A 435 1.60 -18.69 -17.40
N GLN A 436 0.45 -19.25 -17.07
CA GLN A 436 0.30 -20.33 -16.10
C GLN A 436 -0.54 -21.46 -16.70
N ILE A 437 -0.08 -22.69 -16.51
CA ILE A 437 -0.69 -23.93 -17.02
C ILE A 437 -0.63 -24.96 -15.90
N THR A 438 -1.67 -25.76 -15.75
CA THR A 438 -1.72 -26.86 -14.79
C THR A 438 -1.69 -28.21 -15.50
N ASP A 439 -1.36 -29.27 -14.78
CA ASP A 439 -1.46 -30.66 -15.27
C ASP A 439 -2.88 -31.01 -15.75
N ARG A 440 -3.91 -30.36 -15.21
CA ARG A 440 -5.30 -30.50 -15.63
C ARG A 440 -5.60 -29.84 -16.99
N ASP A 441 -4.76 -28.93 -17.45
CA ASP A 441 -4.93 -28.20 -18.72
C ASP A 441 -4.25 -28.91 -19.91
N VAL A 442 -3.54 -30.01 -19.66
CA VAL A 442 -2.69 -30.70 -20.65
C VAL A 442 -3.21 -32.10 -20.91
N ASP A 443 -3.47 -32.41 -22.18
CA ASP A 443 -3.68 -33.78 -22.63
C ASP A 443 -2.33 -34.50 -22.76
N GLY A 444 -2.06 -35.48 -21.89
CA GLY A 444 -0.84 -36.30 -21.91
C GLY A 444 0.07 -36.07 -20.70
N ASP A 445 1.37 -36.35 -20.86
CA ASP A 445 2.35 -36.14 -19.78
C ASP A 445 2.68 -34.65 -19.63
N PHE A 446 2.47 -34.12 -18.41
CA PHE A 446 2.65 -32.71 -18.11
C PHE A 446 4.11 -32.25 -18.24
N PHE A 447 5.07 -33.10 -17.87
CA PHE A 447 6.49 -32.76 -17.95
C PHE A 447 7.00 -32.82 -19.40
N ASP A 448 6.44 -33.70 -20.23
CA ASP A 448 6.68 -33.70 -21.67
C ASP A 448 6.11 -32.45 -22.34
N TYR A 449 4.90 -32.01 -21.96
CA TYR A 449 4.37 -30.73 -22.40
C TYR A 449 5.31 -29.57 -22.03
N MET A 450 5.79 -29.55 -20.78
CA MET A 450 6.71 -28.53 -20.28
C MET A 450 8.01 -28.50 -21.10
N ARG A 451 8.65 -29.65 -21.34
CA ARG A 451 9.88 -29.78 -22.15
C ARG A 451 9.67 -29.42 -23.63
N ASN A 452 8.45 -29.54 -24.14
CA ASN A 452 8.13 -29.17 -25.52
C ASN A 452 7.68 -27.70 -25.69
N SER A 453 7.51 -26.96 -24.59
CA SER A 453 7.05 -25.57 -24.60
C SER A 453 8.06 -24.60 -25.23
N GLU A 454 7.58 -23.47 -25.75
CA GLU A 454 8.45 -22.40 -26.25
C GLU A 454 9.32 -21.80 -25.13
N ALA A 455 8.80 -21.76 -23.91
CA ALA A 455 9.52 -21.33 -22.72
C ALA A 455 10.73 -22.24 -22.43
N TYR A 456 10.58 -23.55 -22.60
CA TYR A 456 11.70 -24.49 -22.41
C TYR A 456 12.77 -24.30 -23.47
N LYS A 457 12.39 -24.15 -24.74
CA LYS A 457 13.36 -23.89 -25.83
C LYS A 457 14.20 -22.65 -25.58
N TYR A 458 13.59 -21.61 -25.02
CA TYR A 458 14.33 -20.44 -24.56
C TYR A 458 15.28 -20.79 -23.42
N ALA A 459 14.72 -21.33 -22.34
CA ALA A 459 15.40 -21.54 -21.07
C ALA A 459 16.54 -22.58 -21.16
N GLU A 460 16.43 -23.59 -22.03
CA GLU A 460 17.45 -24.62 -22.27
C GLU A 460 18.77 -24.02 -22.82
N THR A 461 18.68 -22.90 -23.55
CA THR A 461 19.84 -22.24 -24.16
C THR A 461 20.35 -21.04 -23.35
N ALA A 462 19.60 -20.62 -22.34
CA ALA A 462 19.90 -19.45 -21.52
C ALA A 462 20.71 -19.82 -20.28
N GLU A 463 21.60 -18.93 -19.85
CA GLU A 463 22.32 -19.09 -18.60
C GLU A 463 21.37 -18.88 -17.41
N ILE A 464 21.31 -19.87 -16.50
CA ILE A 464 20.56 -19.78 -15.26
C ILE A 464 21.23 -18.75 -14.35
N LYS A 465 20.47 -17.73 -13.94
CA LYS A 465 20.93 -16.69 -13.00
C LYS A 465 20.73 -17.13 -11.55
N SER A 466 19.56 -17.69 -11.25
CA SER A 466 19.25 -18.18 -9.91
C SER A 466 18.22 -19.30 -9.94
N VAL A 467 18.23 -20.11 -8.87
CA VAL A 467 17.23 -21.15 -8.62
C VAL A 467 16.75 -21.02 -7.19
N ASN A 468 15.45 -20.79 -7.00
CA ASN A 468 14.84 -20.61 -5.68
C ASN A 468 13.87 -21.77 -5.40
N ILE A 469 13.96 -22.35 -4.21
CA ILE A 469 13.14 -23.48 -3.79
C ILE A 469 12.55 -23.19 -2.42
N TYR A 470 11.22 -23.16 -2.33
CA TYR A 470 10.52 -22.79 -1.10
C TYR A 470 9.08 -23.30 -1.05
N VAL A 471 8.45 -23.20 0.13
CA VAL A 471 7.02 -23.48 0.32
C VAL A 471 6.29 -22.19 0.61
N VAL A 472 5.11 -22.02 0.01
CA VAL A 472 4.25 -20.86 0.23
C VAL A 472 2.80 -21.30 0.45
N GLY A 473 2.16 -20.78 1.51
CA GLY A 473 0.73 -20.94 1.73
C GLY A 473 -0.08 -20.18 0.68
N GLN A 474 -1.17 -20.76 0.21
CA GLN A 474 -2.15 -20.06 -0.63
C GLN A 474 -3.33 -19.60 0.26
N PRO A 475 -3.77 -18.35 0.10
CA PRO A 475 -4.88 -17.80 0.88
C PRO A 475 -6.21 -18.51 0.62
#